data_AF-A0A968J9V3-F1
#
_entry.id   AF-A0A968J9V3-F1
#
_cell.length_a   1.000
_cell.length_b   1.000
_cell.length_c   1.000
_cell.angle_alpha   90.00
_cell.angle_beta   90.00
_cell.angle_gamma   90.00
#
_symmetry.space_group_name_H-M   'P 1'
#
loop_
_entity.id
_entity.type
_entity.pdbx_description
1 polymer ?
#
loop_
_entity_poly.entity_id
_entity_poly.type
_entity_poly.pdbx_seq_one_letter_code
_entity_poly.pdbx_strand_id
1 'polypeptide(L)'
;MDDQSLRDRAWIGDAILALYAREWLLQQGVPPGDERRELFTHFTSNQFLSALGDPTRIEAKIGLVYLEEGKEGAFQFISEVILPLFLRQLQKRGGWQA
;
A
#
# COMPACT_ATOMS: atom_id res chain seq x y z
N MET A 1 2.08 -19.82 -10.88
CA MET A 1 3.02 -18.69 -11.03
C MET A 1 4.35 -19.17 -10.50
N ASP A 2 5.40 -19.14 -11.32
CA ASP A 2 6.75 -19.43 -10.83
C ASP A 2 7.27 -18.29 -9.94
N ASP A 3 8.31 -18.59 -9.16
CA ASP A 3 8.84 -17.67 -8.17
C ASP A 3 9.42 -16.39 -8.79
N GLN A 4 9.90 -16.44 -10.03
CA GLN A 4 10.44 -15.28 -10.71
C GLN A 4 9.32 -14.33 -11.11
N SER A 5 8.27 -14.84 -11.74
CA SER A 5 7.08 -14.09 -12.09
C SER A 5 6.43 -13.46 -10.86
N LEU A 6 6.42 -14.17 -9.72
CA LEU A 6 5.91 -13.63 -8.46
C LEU A 6 6.71 -12.40 -8.02
N ARG A 7 8.04 -12.49 -7.99
CA ARG A 7 8.92 -11.38 -7.60
C ARG A 7 8.86 -10.22 -8.56
N ASP A 8 8.81 -10.47 -9.86
CA ASP A 8 8.71 -9.41 -10.88
C ASP A 8 7.41 -8.62 -10.72
N ARG A 9 6.29 -9.31 -10.45
CA ARG A 9 5.01 -8.63 -10.18
C ARG A 9 5.02 -7.92 -8.82
N ALA A 10 5.65 -8.50 -7.79
CA ALA A 10 5.82 -7.84 -6.50
C ALA A 10 6.61 -6.53 -6.64
N TRP A 11 7.68 -6.54 -7.44
CA TRP A 11 8.48 -5.34 -7.71
C TRP A 11 7.66 -4.22 -8.36
N ILE A 12 6.78 -4.55 -9.30
CA ILE A 12 5.83 -3.59 -9.89
C ILE A 12 4.81 -3.13 -8.84
N GLY A 13 4.24 -4.07 -8.09
CA GLY A 13 3.24 -3.79 -7.08
C GLY A 13 3.72 -2.88 -5.95
N ASP A 14 4.95 -3.04 -5.49
CA ASP A 14 5.59 -2.15 -4.51
C ASP A 14 5.64 -0.70 -5.03
N ALA A 15 6.06 -0.50 -6.28
CA ALA A 15 6.08 0.84 -6.89
C ALA A 15 4.67 1.47 -6.97
N ILE A 16 3.65 0.67 -7.29
CA ILE A 16 2.25 1.12 -7.34
C ILE A 16 1.71 1.43 -5.95
N LEU A 17 1.98 0.59 -4.94
CA LEU A 17 1.61 0.82 -3.55
C LEU A 17 2.26 2.10 -3.03
N ALA A 18 3.54 2.30 -3.32
CA ALA A 18 4.28 3.49 -2.94
C ALA A 18 3.74 4.76 -3.64
N LEU A 19 3.28 4.67 -4.89
CA LEU A 19 2.63 5.80 -5.55
C LEU A 19 1.30 6.12 -4.88
N TYR A 20 0.44 5.11 -4.66
CA TYR A 20 -0.84 5.27 -3.99
C TYR A 20 -0.67 5.91 -2.61
N ALA A 21 0.26 5.41 -1.79
CA ALA A 21 0.53 5.93 -0.46
C ALA A 21 0.93 7.42 -0.51
N ARG A 22 1.77 7.83 -1.47
CA ARG A 22 2.16 9.25 -1.63
C ARG A 22 0.97 10.13 -2.03
N GLU A 23 0.18 9.69 -3.02
CA GLU A 23 -1.00 10.44 -3.47
C GLU A 23 -2.02 10.56 -2.33
N TRP A 24 -2.27 9.47 -1.61
CA TRP A 24 -3.17 9.45 -0.46
C TRP A 24 -2.71 10.42 0.64
N LEU A 25 -1.43 10.39 1.03
CA LEU A 25 -0.89 11.32 2.05
C LEU A 25 -1.01 12.79 1.64
N LEU A 26 -0.81 13.09 0.35
CA LEU A 26 -1.01 14.45 -0.17
C LEU A 26 -2.48 14.86 -0.13
N GLN A 27 -3.40 13.95 -0.46
CA GLN A 27 -4.85 14.18 -0.38
C GLN A 27 -5.33 14.41 1.05
N GLN A 28 -4.73 13.72 2.04
CA GLN A 28 -5.01 13.94 3.46
C GLN A 28 -4.36 15.23 4.02
N GLY A 29 -3.66 16.01 3.19
CA GLY A 29 -3.03 17.26 3.64
C GLY A 29 -1.86 17.08 4.61
N VAL A 30 -1.28 15.87 4.71
CA VAL A 30 -0.17 15.60 5.65
C VAL A 30 1.04 16.46 5.27
N PRO A 31 1.54 17.35 6.15
CA PRO A 31 2.64 18.26 5.84
C PRO A 31 3.96 17.52 5.59
N PRO A 32 4.93 18.10 4.87
CA PRO A 32 6.25 17.49 4.75
C PRO A 32 6.94 17.45 6.13
N GLY A 33 7.52 16.31 6.50
CA GLY A 33 8.17 16.14 7.81
C GLY A 33 8.30 14.68 8.23
N ASP A 34 8.62 14.46 9.50
CA ASP A 34 8.74 13.13 10.11
C ASP A 34 7.43 12.35 10.03
N GLU A 35 6.30 12.97 10.36
CA GLU A 35 4.98 12.32 10.32
C GLU A 35 4.67 11.74 8.92
N ARG A 36 4.90 12.51 7.85
CA ARG A 36 4.69 12.03 6.47
C ARG A 36 5.59 10.81 6.16
N ARG A 37 6.84 10.84 6.59
CA ARG A 37 7.78 9.72 6.40
C ARG A 37 7.35 8.49 7.19
N GLU A 38 6.90 8.67 8.42
CA GLU A 38 6.44 7.59 9.29
C GLU A 38 5.16 6.95 8.75
N LEU A 39 4.17 7.74 8.35
CA LEU A 39 2.94 7.22 7.74
C LEU A 39 3.22 6.48 6.44
N PHE A 40 4.06 7.05 5.56
CA PHE A 40 4.47 6.38 4.33
C PHE A 40 5.16 5.04 4.63
N THR A 41 6.18 5.06 5.48
CA THR A 41 6.96 3.87 5.85
C THR A 41 6.05 2.81 6.46
N HIS A 42 5.11 3.20 7.33
CA HIS A 42 4.18 2.26 7.94
C HIS A 42 3.27 1.63 6.88
N PHE A 43 2.69 2.43 5.98
CA PHE A 43 1.74 1.96 4.98
C PHE A 43 2.37 1.01 3.96
N THR A 44 3.65 1.20 3.63
CA THR A 44 4.38 0.35 2.68
C THR A 44 5.25 -0.72 3.36
N SER A 45 5.17 -0.89 4.68
CA SER A 45 6.05 -1.84 5.39
C SER A 45 5.58 -3.29 5.25
N ASN A 46 6.53 -4.21 5.09
CA ASN A 46 6.26 -5.66 5.18
C ASN A 46 5.58 -6.05 6.50
N GLN A 47 5.91 -5.37 7.60
CA GLN A 47 5.27 -5.61 8.89
C GLN A 47 3.77 -5.33 8.84
N PHE A 48 3.37 -4.21 8.20
CA PHE A 48 1.97 -3.89 7.99
C PHE A 48 1.31 -4.87 7.01
N LEU A 49 1.91 -5.11 5.85
CA LEU A 49 1.38 -6.03 4.84
C LEU A 49 1.22 -7.47 5.37
N SER A 50 2.08 -7.89 6.30
CA SER A 50 1.98 -9.19 6.98
C SER A 50 0.66 -9.39 7.74
N ALA A 51 -0.04 -8.30 8.10
CA ALA A 51 -1.35 -8.38 8.72
C ALA A 51 -2.48 -8.69 7.72
N LEU A 52 -2.23 -8.56 6.41
CA LEU A 52 -3.14 -8.94 5.31
C LEU A 52 -2.80 -10.33 4.76
N GLY A 53 -1.52 -10.71 4.78
CA GLY A 53 -1.02 -11.97 4.26
C GLY A 53 0.48 -11.90 3.98
N ASP A 54 1.01 -12.82 3.19
CA ASP A 54 2.42 -12.78 2.76
C ASP A 54 2.72 -11.49 1.97
N PRO A 55 3.66 -10.62 2.41
CA PRO A 55 3.89 -9.31 1.80
C PRO A 55 4.17 -9.38 0.30
N THR A 56 5.05 -10.29 -0.13
CA THR A 56 5.40 -10.48 -1.54
C THR A 56 4.19 -10.91 -2.37
N ARG A 57 3.31 -11.75 -1.84
CA ARG A 57 2.04 -12.09 -2.52
C ARG A 57 1.07 -10.92 -2.59
N ILE A 58 0.99 -10.08 -1.57
CA ILE A 58 0.15 -8.87 -1.59
C ILE A 58 0.66 -7.91 -2.66
N GLU A 59 1.95 -7.61 -2.67
CA GLU A 59 2.59 -6.77 -3.70
C GLU A 59 2.40 -7.36 -5.09
N ALA A 60 2.64 -8.67 -5.27
CA ALA A 60 2.43 -9.33 -6.56
C ALA A 60 0.97 -9.26 -7.03
N LYS A 61 0.01 -9.27 -6.11
CA LYS A 61 -1.41 -9.08 -6.45
C LYS A 61 -1.67 -7.66 -6.94
N ILE A 62 -1.09 -6.64 -6.30
CA ILE A 62 -1.17 -5.24 -6.78
C ILE A 62 -0.56 -5.14 -8.19
N GLY A 63 0.63 -5.70 -8.39
CA GLY A 63 1.30 -5.69 -9.69
C GLY A 63 0.49 -6.42 -10.78
N LEU A 64 -0.16 -7.53 -10.44
CA LEU A 64 -1.05 -8.24 -11.36
C LEU A 64 -2.27 -7.38 -11.75
N VAL A 65 -2.98 -6.81 -10.77
CA VAL A 65 -4.13 -5.95 -11.04
C VAL A 65 -3.71 -4.75 -11.88
N TYR A 66 -2.55 -4.15 -11.62
CA TYR A 66 -2.02 -3.08 -12.45
C TYR A 66 -1.78 -3.50 -13.91
N LEU A 67 -1.24 -4.70 -14.13
CA LEU A 67 -0.99 -5.21 -15.49
C LEU A 67 -2.28 -5.54 -16.25
N GLU A 68 -3.36 -5.92 -15.55
CA GLU A 68 -4.64 -6.30 -16.15
C GLU A 68 -5.60 -5.11 -16.31
N GLU A 69 -5.63 -4.21 -15.33
CA GLU A 69 -6.66 -3.17 -15.16
C GLU A 69 -6.09 -1.74 -15.12
N GLY A 70 -4.76 -1.59 -15.22
CA GLY A 70 -4.08 -0.30 -15.18
C GLY A 70 -4.00 0.31 -13.78
N LYS A 71 -3.63 1.59 -13.73
CA LYS A 71 -3.44 2.34 -12.48
C LYS A 71 -4.73 2.35 -11.65
N GLU A 72 -5.86 2.61 -12.30
CA GLU A 72 -7.16 2.79 -11.66
C GLU A 72 -7.61 1.51 -10.93
N GLY A 73 -7.51 0.34 -11.57
CA GLY A 73 -7.86 -0.94 -10.95
C GLY A 73 -6.97 -1.26 -9.75
N ALA A 74 -5.66 -1.02 -9.86
CA ALA A 74 -4.75 -1.23 -8.74
C ALA A 74 -5.04 -0.28 -7.57
N PHE A 75 -5.37 0.98 -7.86
CA PHE A 75 -5.76 1.98 -6.86
C PHE A 75 -7.06 1.61 -6.16
N GLN A 76 -8.04 1.08 -6.89
CA GLN A 76 -9.27 0.57 -6.32
C GLN A 76 -9.01 -0.64 -5.41
N PHE A 77 -8.18 -1.59 -5.83
CA PHE A 77 -7.80 -2.72 -4.99
C PHE A 77 -7.14 -2.25 -3.67
N ILE A 78 -6.19 -1.31 -3.74
CA ILE A 78 -5.52 -0.77 -2.55
C ILE A 78 -6.53 -0.06 -1.63
N SER A 79 -7.44 0.73 -2.18
CA SER A 79 -8.42 1.50 -1.40
C SER A 79 -9.48 0.63 -0.72
N GLU A 80 -9.89 -0.48 -1.35
CA GLU A 80 -10.92 -1.38 -0.83
C GLU A 80 -10.35 -2.44 0.13
N VAL A 81 -9.12 -2.90 -0.10
CA VAL A 81 -8.55 -4.05 0.63
C VAL A 81 -7.50 -3.63 1.65
N ILE A 82 -6.58 -2.74 1.28
CA ILE A 82 -5.38 -2.44 2.09
C ILE A 82 -5.62 -1.24 3.00
N LEU A 83 -6.11 -0.13 2.43
CA LEU A 83 -6.33 1.12 3.16
C LEU A 83 -7.23 0.97 4.40
N PRO A 84 -8.34 0.20 4.39
CA PRO A 84 -9.22 0.11 5.56
C PRO A 84 -8.51 -0.52 6.77
N LEU A 85 -7.58 -1.47 6.55
CA LEU A 85 -6.79 -2.02 7.64
C LEU A 85 -5.78 -1.00 8.18
N PHE A 86 -5.13 -0.25 7.29
CA PHE A 86 -4.19 0.81 7.67
C PHE A 86 -4.86 1.84 8.58
N LEU A 87 -6.03 2.35 8.18
CA LEU A 87 -6.81 3.31 8.95
C LEU A 87 -7.19 2.78 10.34
N ARG A 88 -7.63 1.51 10.44
CA ARG A 88 -7.93 0.88 11.73
C ARG A 88 -6.69 0.77 12.64
N GLN A 89 -5.50 0.54 12.08
CA GLN A 89 -4.27 0.49 12.86
C GLN A 89 -3.86 1.90 13.34
N LEU A 90 -4.00 2.93 12.50
CA LEU A 90 -3.72 4.32 12.90
C LEU A 90 -4.65 4.80 14.02
N GLN A 91 -5.94 4.49 13.93
CA GLN A 91 -6.90 4.83 14.98
C GLN A 91 -6.50 4.22 16.33
N LYS A 92 -6.05 2.96 16.35
CA LYS A 92 -5.58 2.28 17.57
C LYS A 92 -4.27 2.84 18.12
N ARG A 93 -3.40 3.38 17.27
CA ARG A 93 -2.06 3.88 17.66
C ARG A 93 -2.05 5.29 18.25
N GLY A 94 -3.08 6.10 18.02
CA GLY A 94 -3.11 7.45 18.56
C GLY A 94 -4.22 8.35 18.07
N GLY A 95 -5.32 7.80 17.52
CA GLY A 95 -6.44 8.61 17.06
C GLY A 95 -6.11 9.55 15.90
N TRP A 96 -5.40 9.05 14.88
CA TRP A 96 -5.19 9.81 13.64
C TRP A 96 -6.56 10.26 13.08
N GLN A 97 -6.72 11.58 12.93
CA GLN A 97 -7.87 12.22 12.29
C GLN A 97 -7.38 12.77 10.95
N ALA A 98 -7.97 12.23 9.87
CA ALA A 98 -7.80 12.72 8.51
C ALA A 98 -8.29 14.16 8.37
#